data_AF-A0A6P0T0G3-F1
#
_entry.id   AF-A0A6P0T0G3-F1
#
_cell.length_a   1.000
_cell.length_b   1.000
_cell.length_c   1.000
_cell.angle_alpha   90.00
_cell.angle_beta   90.00
_cell.angle_gamma   90.00
#
_symmetry.space_group_name_H-M   'P 1'
#
loop_
_entity.id
_entity.type
_entity.pdbx_description
1 polymer ?
#
loop_
_entity_poly.entity_id
_entity_poly.type
_entity_poly.pdbx_seq_one_letter_code
_entity_poly.pdbx_strand_id
1 'polypeptide(L)'
;MAAESPSDCQRTEELIPLTFPVFSVEEKSVRKTKINQVFKKDKEMLFLFDYGDEWLFHILCLDDEVAREPRKRYPKLIDQKGEAPEQYPDYDDEDYDEE
;
A
#
# COMPACT_ATOMS: atom_id res chain seq x y z
N MET A 1 46.65 -16.11 -11.59
CA MET A 1 45.79 -16.64 -10.50
C MET A 1 45.36 -15.45 -9.65
N ALA A 2 44.15 -14.96 -9.86
CA ALA A 2 43.46 -14.08 -8.93
C ALA A 2 41.97 -14.40 -9.08
N ALA A 3 41.37 -14.93 -8.02
CA ALA A 3 39.93 -15.13 -7.93
C ALA A 3 39.43 -14.05 -6.96
N GLU A 4 38.63 -13.11 -7.48
CA GLU A 4 37.90 -12.16 -6.64
C GLU A 4 36.66 -12.86 -6.09
N SER A 5 36.56 -12.88 -4.76
CA SER A 5 35.43 -13.40 -3.99
C SER A 5 34.25 -12.43 -4.07
N PRO A 6 32.99 -12.90 -4.11
CA PRO A 6 31.83 -12.03 -4.14
C PRO A 6 31.63 -11.37 -2.76
N SER A 7 31.45 -10.06 -2.78
CA SER A 7 31.13 -9.23 -1.62
C SER A 7 29.75 -9.59 -1.08
N ASP A 8 29.76 -10.08 0.16
CA ASP A 8 28.61 -10.42 0.98
C ASP A 8 27.77 -9.17 1.27
N CYS A 9 26.65 -9.02 0.56
CA CYS A 9 25.68 -7.93 0.77
C CYS A 9 24.78 -8.31 1.95
N GLN A 10 25.26 -7.99 3.15
CA GLN A 10 24.51 -8.25 4.38
C GLN A 10 23.33 -7.27 4.45
N ARG A 11 22.14 -7.77 4.13
CA ARG A 11 20.86 -7.11 4.38
C ARG A 11 20.70 -6.92 5.88
N THR A 12 20.78 -5.67 6.34
CA THR A 12 20.49 -5.32 7.73
C THR A 12 18.97 -5.39 7.92
N GLU A 13 18.50 -6.45 8.58
CA GLU A 13 17.14 -6.52 9.11
C GLU A 13 17.05 -5.60 10.33
N GLU A 14 16.92 -4.29 10.09
CA GLU A 14 16.57 -3.35 11.15
C GLU A 14 15.12 -3.62 11.54
N LEU A 15 14.94 -4.39 12.60
CA LEU A 15 13.66 -4.64 13.26
C LEU A 15 13.05 -3.30 13.64
N ILE A 16 11.97 -2.93 12.95
CA ILE A 16 11.19 -1.74 13.26
C ILE A 16 10.66 -1.91 14.70
N PRO A 17 11.00 -1.01 15.64
CA PRO A 17 10.56 -1.16 17.03
C PRO A 17 9.03 -1.06 17.10
N LEU A 18 8.39 -2.11 17.64
CA LEU A 18 6.94 -2.23 17.87
C LEU A 18 6.40 -1.27 18.94
N THR A 19 7.17 -0.27 19.34
CA THR A 19 6.72 0.76 20.28
C THR A 19 5.94 1.83 19.51
N PHE A 20 4.66 1.60 19.31
CA PHE A 20 3.74 2.62 18.85
C PHE A 20 3.60 3.69 19.94
N PRO A 21 3.97 4.96 19.68
CA PRO A 21 3.70 6.03 20.64
C PRO A 21 2.19 6.09 20.88
N VAL A 22 1.79 6.22 22.15
CA VAL A 22 0.41 6.55 22.51
C VAL A 22 0.18 8.00 22.06
N PHE A 23 -0.17 8.16 20.78
CA PHE A 23 -0.64 9.41 20.24
C PHE A 23 -2.05 9.67 20.79
N SER A 24 -2.34 10.90 21.21
CA SER A 24 -3.71 11.35 21.41
C SER A 24 -4.38 11.32 20.03
N VAL A 25 -5.12 10.26 19.73
CA VAL A 25 -5.71 10.06 18.40
C VAL A 25 -6.91 10.98 18.27
N GLU A 26 -6.67 12.18 17.75
CA GLU A 26 -7.73 12.94 17.08
C GLU A 26 -8.07 12.20 15.78
N GLU A 27 -8.98 11.22 15.87
CA GLU A 27 -9.43 10.43 14.73
C GLU A 27 -10.12 11.34 13.72
N LYS A 28 -9.48 11.52 12.58
CA LYS A 28 -10.00 12.32 11.47
C LYS A 28 -10.97 11.46 10.64
N SER A 29 -12.22 11.88 10.57
CA SER A 29 -13.25 11.18 9.80
C SER A 29 -12.96 11.19 8.30
N VAL A 30 -12.98 10.01 7.67
CA VAL A 30 -12.79 9.82 6.21
C VAL A 30 -13.74 10.64 5.34
N ARG A 31 -14.96 10.92 5.83
CA ARG A 31 -15.96 11.71 5.09
C ARG A 31 -15.63 13.20 5.07
N LYS A 32 -14.98 13.71 6.11
CA LYS A 32 -14.74 15.14 6.32
C LYS A 32 -13.35 15.56 5.90
N THR A 33 -12.38 14.66 6.03
CA THR A 33 -10.97 14.95 5.79
C THR A 33 -10.62 14.73 4.33
N LYS A 34 -10.06 15.77 3.70
CA LYS A 34 -9.58 15.68 2.32
C LYS A 34 -8.19 15.03 2.29
N ILE A 35 -7.89 14.28 1.24
CA ILE A 35 -6.62 13.55 1.11
C ILE A 35 -5.40 14.48 1.23
N ASN A 36 -5.46 15.67 0.62
CA ASN A 36 -4.38 16.67 0.66
C ASN A 36 -4.10 17.28 2.05
N GLN A 37 -4.98 17.06 3.03
CA GLN A 37 -4.77 17.51 4.42
C GLN A 37 -3.87 16.55 5.19
N VAL A 38 -3.83 15.28 4.80
CA VAL A 38 -3.18 14.20 5.55
C VAL A 38 -2.04 13.55 4.79
N PHE A 39 -2.19 13.41 3.47
CA PHE A 39 -1.24 12.79 2.56
C PHE A 39 -0.62 13.87 1.67
N LYS A 40 0.68 14.05 1.81
CA LYS A 40 1.50 15.07 1.17
C LYS A 40 2.71 14.40 0.54
N LYS A 41 3.42 15.10 -0.34
CA LYS A 41 4.64 14.60 -0.98
C LYS A 41 5.60 13.96 0.03
N ASP A 42 6.22 12.85 -0.39
CA ASP A 42 7.17 12.03 0.37
C ASP A 42 6.57 11.35 1.63
N LYS A 43 5.24 11.37 1.78
CA LYS A 43 4.56 10.53 2.77
C LYS A 43 4.23 9.17 2.21
N GLU A 44 4.35 8.19 3.09
CA GLU A 44 3.93 6.81 2.87
C GLU A 44 2.71 6.48 3.72
N MET A 45 1.86 5.61 3.19
CA MET A 45 0.69 5.07 3.88
C MET A 45 0.61 3.58 3.59
N LEU A 46 0.36 2.80 4.64
CA LEU A 46 -0.05 1.41 4.50
C LEU A 46 -1.58 1.36 4.55
N PHE A 47 -2.20 0.99 3.44
CA PHE A 47 -3.64 0.86 3.33
C PHE A 47 -4.02 -0.61 3.43
N LEU A 48 -4.57 -0.98 4.58
CA LEU A 48 -5.16 -2.30 4.80
C LEU A 48 -6.57 -2.32 4.22
N PHE A 49 -6.78 -3.21 3.26
CA PHE A 49 -8.06 -3.53 2.66
C PHE A 49 -8.38 -4.99 2.97
N ASP A 50 -9.66 -5.34 2.97
CA ASP A 50 -10.17 -6.67 3.29
C ASP A 50 -9.53 -7.30 4.55
N TYR A 51 -10.19 -7.10 5.69
CA TYR A 51 -9.69 -7.59 6.98
C TYR A 51 -9.65 -9.12 7.10
N GLY A 52 -10.23 -9.87 6.16
CA GLY A 52 -10.11 -11.34 6.13
C GLY A 52 -8.76 -11.77 5.58
N ASP A 53 -8.43 -11.27 4.38
CA ASP A 53 -7.20 -11.65 3.65
C ASP A 53 -6.00 -10.73 3.93
N GLU A 54 -6.20 -9.67 4.72
CA GLU A 54 -5.18 -8.71 5.12
C GLU A 54 -4.43 -8.06 3.93
N TRP A 55 -5.16 -7.55 2.95
CA TRP A 55 -4.53 -6.93 1.78
C TRP A 55 -3.86 -5.62 2.16
N LEU A 56 -2.52 -5.63 2.17
CA LEU A 56 -1.70 -4.47 2.51
C LEU A 56 -1.19 -3.77 1.24
N PHE A 57 -1.69 -2.56 1.00
CA PHE A 57 -1.22 -1.70 -0.08
C PHE A 57 -0.26 -0.65 0.46
N HIS A 58 0.99 -0.68 0.00
CA HIS A 58 1.94 0.41 0.25
C HIS A 58 1.72 1.53 -0.77
N ILE A 59 1.36 2.71 -0.28
CA ILE A 59 1.04 3.88 -1.09
C ILE A 59 2.04 4.99 -0.77
N LEU A 60 2.74 5.48 -1.80
CA LEU A 60 3.67 6.59 -1.72
C LEU A 60 3.14 7.81 -2.48
N CYS A 61 3.14 8.98 -1.83
CA CYS A 61 2.83 10.25 -2.48
C CYS A 61 4.06 10.79 -3.20
N LEU A 62 4.14 10.58 -4.52
CA LEU A 62 5.25 11.08 -5.33
C LEU A 62 5.20 12.60 -5.55
N ASP A 63 3.99 13.15 -5.68
CA ASP A 63 3.75 14.57 -5.90
C ASP A 63 2.33 14.95 -5.46
N ASP A 64 2.16 16.13 -4.88
CA ASP A 64 0.88 16.72 -4.46
C ASP A 64 0.64 18.12 -5.06
N GLU A 65 1.58 18.64 -5.87
CA GLU A 65 1.49 19.94 -6.55
C GLU A 65 1.16 19.83 -8.05
N VAL A 66 0.39 18.82 -8.45
CA VAL A 66 0.03 18.60 -9.85
C VAL A 66 -1.16 19.49 -10.27
N ALA A 67 -0.92 20.38 -11.23
CA ALA A 67 -1.96 21.22 -11.81
C ALA A 67 -3.04 20.37 -12.49
N ARG A 68 -4.31 20.65 -12.20
CA ARG A 68 -5.44 19.96 -12.85
C ARG A 68 -5.49 20.38 -14.32
N GLU A 69 -5.47 19.40 -15.20
CA GLU A 69 -5.65 19.66 -16.63
C GLU A 69 -7.12 20.04 -16.92
N PRO A 70 -7.38 21.12 -17.66
CA PRO A 70 -8.73 21.52 -18.01
C PRO A 70 -9.40 20.44 -18.87
N ARG A 71 -10.71 20.23 -18.64
CA ARG A 71 -11.57 19.30 -19.39
C ARG A 71 -11.14 17.82 -19.30
N LYS A 72 -10.30 17.44 -18.34
CA LYS A 72 -9.95 16.04 -18.08
C LYS A 72 -10.76 15.48 -16.92
N ARG A 73 -11.07 14.18 -16.99
CA ARG A 73 -11.66 13.40 -15.90
C ARG A 73 -10.53 12.73 -15.09
N TYR A 74 -10.77 12.57 -13.80
CA TYR A 74 -9.87 11.95 -12.83
C TYR A 74 -10.67 10.96 -11.96
N PRO A 75 -10.04 9.94 -11.35
CA PRO A 75 -8.60 9.61 -11.40
C PRO A 75 -8.15 9.10 -12.79
N LYS A 76 -6.83 9.10 -13.03
CA LYS A 76 -6.21 8.60 -14.26
C LYS A 76 -5.13 7.58 -13.90
N LEU A 77 -5.17 6.42 -14.53
CA LEU A 77 -4.06 5.47 -14.50
C LEU A 77 -2.98 5.95 -15.49
N ILE A 78 -1.75 6.11 -15.00
CA ILE A 78 -0.61 6.60 -15.81
C ILE A 78 0.37 5.48 -16.17
N ASP A 79 0.52 4.49 -15.30
CA ASP A 79 1.38 3.32 -15.46
C ASP A 79 0.83 2.17 -14.61
N GLN A 80 1.10 0.94 -15.02
CA GLN A 80 0.75 -0.28 -14.29
C GLN A 80 1.84 -1.33 -14.54
N LYS A 81 2.25 -2.01 -13.47
CA LYS A 81 3.23 -3.09 -13.53
C LYS A 81 2.65 -4.35 -12.89
N GLY A 82 2.76 -5.46 -13.62
CA GLY A 82 2.16 -6.72 -13.22
C GLY A 82 0.64 -6.74 -13.41
N GLU A 83 0.07 -7.90 -13.07
CA GLU A 83 -1.37 -8.12 -13.06
C GLU A 83 -1.87 -8.04 -11.61
N ALA A 84 -2.97 -7.33 -11.39
CA ALA A 84 -3.59 -7.31 -10.07
C ALA A 84 -4.22 -8.69 -9.81
N PRO A 85 -4.04 -9.26 -8.59
CA PRO A 85 -4.70 -10.51 -8.25
C PRO A 85 -6.21 -10.38 -8.32
N GLU A 86 -6.88 -11.48 -8.65
CA GLU A 86 -8.33 -11.55 -8.68
C GLU A 86 -8.91 -11.32 -7.28
N GLN A 87 -9.95 -10.49 -7.19
CA GLN A 87 -10.56 -10.11 -5.92
C GLN A 87 -11.78 -10.99 -5.66
N TYR A 88 -11.61 -11.98 -4.76
CA TYR A 88 -12.50 -13.11 -4.49
C TYR A 88 -12.68 -14.03 -5.70
N PRO A 89 -11.71 -14.93 -5.99
CA PRO A 89 -11.96 -15.99 -6.95
C PRO A 89 -13.16 -16.81 -6.49
N ASP A 90 -14.02 -17.21 -7.44
CA ASP A 90 -15.18 -18.05 -7.16
C ASP A 90 -14.66 -19.43 -6.72
N TYR A 91 -14.75 -19.72 -5.43
CA TYR A 91 -14.57 -21.07 -4.91
C TYR A 91 -15.92 -21.76 -5.13
N ASP A 92 -16.10 -22.38 -6.30
CA ASP A 92 -17.29 -23.21 -6.54
C ASP A 92 -17.44 -24.20 -5.37
N ASP A 93 -18.65 -24.26 -4.84
CA ASP A 93 -19.14 -24.96 -3.63
C ASP A 93 -19.03 -26.52 -3.76
N GLU A 94 -17.88 -27.04 -4.18
CA GLU A 94 -17.62 -28.48 -4.34
C GLU A 94 -16.90 -29.08 -3.12
N ASP A 95 -17.41 -28.87 -1.90
CA ASP A 95 -17.10 -29.76 -0.76
C ASP A 95 -18.01 -29.57 0.48
N TYR A 96 -19.30 -29.24 0.27
CA TYR A 96 -20.30 -29.53 1.31
C TYR A 96 -20.82 -30.96 1.11
N ASP A 97 -19.99 -31.95 1.45
CA ASP A 97 -20.46 -33.30 1.72
C ASP A 97 -21.37 -33.23 2.96
N GLU A 98 -22.66 -33.44 2.73
CA GLU A 98 -23.74 -33.55 3.72
C GLU A 98 -23.50 -34.84 4.55
N GLU A 99 -22.99 -34.73 5.78
CA GLU A 99 -23.00 -35.80 6.80
C GLU A 99 -23.98 -35.46 7.94
#